data_AF-A0A956Q669-F1
#
_entry.id   AF-A0A956Q669-F1
#
_cell.length_a   1.000
_cell.length_b   1.000
_cell.length_c   1.000
_cell.angle_alpha   90.00
_cell.angle_beta   90.00
_cell.angle_gamma   90.00
#
_symmetry.space_group_name_H-M   'P 1'
#
loop_
_entity.id
_entity.type
_entity.pdbx_description
1 polymer ?
#
loop_
_entity_poly.entity_id
_entity_poly.type
_entity_poly.pdbx_seq_one_letter_code
_entity_poly.pdbx_strand_id
1 'polypeptide(L)' 'MTASTHTDIIVVGGGPAGSLTAYLLHQAGFSVRLFEANPTVKRKICGEFLCFEGVTILGQAGLSALLEGDGALPG' A
#
# COMPACT_ATOMS: atom_id res chain seq x y z
N MET A 1 -24.91 -2.28 19.73
CA MET A 1 -24.89 -1.27 18.65
C MET A 1 -24.15 -1.89 17.46
N THR A 2 -24.87 -2.29 16.40
CA THR A 2 -24.26 -2.87 15.20
C THR A 2 -24.42 -1.89 14.05
N ALA A 3 -23.34 -1.19 13.68
CA ALA A 3 -23.33 -0.38 12.46
C ALA A 3 -23.03 -1.29 11.28
N SER A 4 -24.00 -1.48 10.39
CA SER A 4 -23.76 -2.12 9.09
C SER A 4 -23.07 -1.11 8.20
N THR A 5 -21.78 -1.30 7.97
CA THR A 5 -21.00 -0.49 7.04
C THR A 5 -20.73 -1.37 5.83
N HIS A 6 -21.28 -1.00 4.67
CA HIS A 6 -21.10 -1.76 3.42
C HIS A 6 -19.64 -1.71 2.97
N THR A 7 -19.07 -2.86 2.63
CA THR A 7 -17.73 -2.98 2.07
C THR A 7 -17.77 -4.00 0.96
N ASP A 8 -17.23 -3.62 -0.19
CA ASP A 8 -17.15 -4.47 -1.36
C ASP A 8 -15.97 -5.43 -1.22
N ILE A 9 -14.85 -4.94 -0.66
CA ILE A 9 -13.59 -5.70 -0.58
C ILE A 9 -12.90 -5.52 0.77
N ILE A 10 -12.47 -6.65 1.36
CA ILE A 10 -11.63 -6.68 2.56
C ILE A 10 -10.22 -7.12 2.20
N VAL A 11 -9.23 -6.35 2.63
CA VAL A 11 -7.80 -6.68 2.52
C VAL A 11 -7.26 -7.01 3.91
N VAL A 12 -6.59 -8.13 4.06
CA VAL A 12 -5.98 -8.57 5.32
C VAL A 12 -4.46 -8.53 5.18
N GLY A 13 -3.80 -7.74 6.03
CA GLY A 13 -2.37 -7.44 6.01
C GLY A 13 -2.08 -6.03 5.49
N GLY A 14 -1.46 -5.20 6.33
CA GLY A 14 -1.05 -3.81 6.07
C GLY A 14 0.40 -3.67 5.59
N GLY A 15 1.04 -4.76 5.14
CA GLY A 15 2.34 -4.70 4.49
C GLY A 15 2.30 -3.98 3.13
N PRO A 16 3.44 -3.84 2.42
CA PRO A 16 3.52 -3.10 1.15
C PRO A 16 2.50 -3.56 0.11
N ALA A 17 2.38 -4.88 -0.08
CA ALA A 17 1.44 -5.45 -1.05
C ALA A 17 -0.03 -5.18 -0.68
N GLY A 18 -0.40 -5.37 0.59
CA GLY A 18 -1.77 -5.18 1.04
C GLY A 18 -2.20 -3.72 1.03
N SER A 19 -1.32 -2.82 1.50
CA SER A 19 -1.57 -1.37 1.46
C SER A 19 -1.72 -0.85 0.03
N LEU A 20 -0.84 -1.27 -0.89
CA LEU A 20 -0.94 -0.90 -2.30
C LEU A 20 -2.20 -1.48 -2.95
N THR A 21 -2.55 -2.73 -2.65
CA THR A 21 -3.77 -3.37 -3.16
C THR A 21 -5.01 -2.60 -2.72
N ALA A 22 -5.13 -2.28 -1.43
CA ALA A 22 -6.25 -1.53 -0.90
C ALA A 22 -6.35 -0.13 -1.52
N TYR A 23 -5.22 0.55 -1.71
CA TYR A 23 -5.14 1.83 -2.38
C TYR A 23 -5.64 1.77 -3.83
N LEU A 24 -5.14 0.82 -4.63
CA LEU A 24 -5.53 0.67 -6.03
C LEU A 24 -7.01 0.32 -6.19
N LEU A 25 -7.54 -0.56 -5.35
CA LEU A 25 -8.96 -0.90 -5.34
C LEU A 25 -9.84 0.30 -4.96
N HIS A 26 -9.39 1.11 -4.00
CA HIS A 26 -10.10 2.34 -3.65
C HIS A 26 -10.11 3.34 -4.82
N GLN A 27 -8.97 3.52 -5.50
CA GLN A 27 -8.88 4.37 -6.70
C GLN A 27 -9.76 3.88 -7.85
N ALA A 28 -10.01 2.56 -7.94
CA ALA A 28 -10.95 1.97 -8.89
C ALA A 28 -12.43 2.16 -8.50
N GLY A 29 -12.73 2.81 -7.35
CA GLY A 29 -14.08 3.16 -6.92
C GLY A 29 -14.75 2.20 -5.94
N PHE A 30 -14.03 1.19 -5.43
CA PHE A 30 -14.59 0.25 -4.46
C PHE A 30 -14.58 0.80 -3.02
N SER A 31 -15.56 0.39 -2.21
CA SER A 31 -15.52 0.51 -0.75
C SER A 31 -14.62 -0.57 -0.18
N VAL A 32 -13.43 -0.18 0.28
CA VAL A 32 -12.39 -1.11 0.76
C VAL A 32 -12.14 -0.95 2.25
N ARG A 33 -11.96 -2.06 2.97
CA ARG A 33 -11.41 -2.07 4.34
C ARG A 33 -10.14 -2.88 4.41
N LEU A 34 -9.12 -2.32 5.05
CA LEU A 34 -7.86 -3.01 5.34
C LEU A 34 -7.75 -3.28 6.84
N PHE A 35 -7.35 -4.50 7.19
CA PHE A 35 -7.07 -4.90 8.57
C PHE A 35 -5.62 -5.34 8.70
N GLU A 36 -4.93 -4.85 9.73
CA GLU A 36 -3.57 -5.25 10.09
C GLU A 36 -3.55 -5.63 11.58
N ALA A 37 -2.92 -6.75 11.90
CA ALA A 37 -2.83 -7.25 13.26
C ALA A 37 -1.87 -6.42 14.12
N ASN A 38 -0.83 -5.86 13.51
CA ASN A 38 0.14 -5.01 14.19
C ASN A 38 -0.29 -3.53 14.13
N PRO A 39 -0.59 -2.89 15.26
CA PRO A 39 -1.01 -1.49 15.29
C PRO A 39 0.10 -0.51 14.91
N THR A 40 1.33 -0.98 14.78
CA THR A 40 2.50 -0.17 14.44
C THR A 40 3.15 -0.65 13.16
N VAL A 41 3.48 0.27 12.26
CA VAL A 41 4.35 -0.02 11.12
C VAL A 41 5.76 -0.24 11.66
N LYS A 42 6.09 -1.50 11.96
CA LYS A 42 7.46 -1.85 12.30
C LYS A 42 8.27 -1.82 11.01
N ARG A 43 9.35 -1.03 10.97
CA ARG A 43 10.39 -1.16 9.94
C ARG A 43 10.99 -2.56 10.02
N LYS A 44 10.38 -3.51 9.33
CA LYS A 44 10.99 -4.79 8.95
C LYS A 44 11.45 -4.63 7.50
N ILE A 45 12.53 -3.88 7.32
CA ILE A 45 13.21 -3.87 6.02
C ILE A 45 13.97 -5.19 5.95
N CYS A 46 13.31 -6.22 5.40
CA CYS A 46 14.01 -7.35 4.81
C CYS A 46 13.94 -7.15 3.30
N GLY A 47 14.77 -6.25 2.77
CA GLY A 47 14.75 -5.83 1.37
C GLY A 47 15.18 -4.37 1.23
N GLU A 48 16.49 -4.12 1.26
CA GLU A 48 17.10 -2.78 1.12
C GLU A 48 16.91 -2.19 -0.30
N PHE A 49 16.29 -2.94 -1.22
CA PHE A 49 16.11 -2.56 -2.62
C PHE A 49 14.68 -2.85 -3.10
N LEU A 50 14.02 -1.82 -3.65
CA LEU A 50 12.87 -2.00 -4.52
C LEU A 50 13.37 -2.41 -5.90
N CYS A 51 12.78 -3.46 -6.50
CA CYS A 51 13.06 -3.77 -7.90
C CYS A 51 12.48 -2.68 -8.81
N PHE A 52 12.98 -2.61 -10.04
CA PHE A 52 12.55 -1.64 -11.05
C PHE A 52 11.03 -1.70 -11.31
N GLU A 53 10.45 -2.90 -11.26
CA GLU A 53 9.01 -3.10 -11.38
C GLU A 53 8.26 -2.45 -10.21
N GLY A 54 8.78 -2.57 -8.98
CA GLY A 54 8.20 -1.94 -7.80
C GLY A 54 8.20 -0.40 -7.91
N VAL A 55 9.31 0.17 -8.39
CA VAL A 55 9.43 1.61 -8.68
C VAL A 55 8.40 2.03 -9.74
N THR A 56 8.30 1.26 -10.82
CA THR A 56 7.38 1.53 -11.94
C THR A 56 5.91 1.50 -11.47
N ILE A 57 5.54 0.49 -10.69
CA ILE A 57 4.18 0.34 -10.17
C ILE A 57 3.82 1.50 -9.24
N LEU A 58 4.73 1.93 -8.36
CA LEU A 58 4.51 3.08 -7.50
C LEU A 58 4.33 4.37 -8.32
N GLY A 59 5.11 4.55 -9.39
CA GLY A 59 4.95 5.67 -10.29
C GLY A 59 3.59 5.68 -11.00
N GLN A 60 3.16 4.53 -11.52
CA GLN A 60 1.84 4.36 -12.14
C GLN A 60 0.69 4.59 -11.16
N ALA A 61 0.89 4.25 -9.88
CA ALA A 61 -0.05 4.50 -8.81
C ALA A 61 -0.07 5.97 -8.32
N GLY A 62 0.74 6.87 -8.89
CA GLY A 62 0.84 8.27 -8.45
C GLY A 62 1.57 8.44 -7.12
N LEU A 63 2.35 7.44 -6.70
CA LEU A 63 3.07 7.41 -5.43
C LEU A 63 4.58 7.66 -5.60
N SER A 64 5.00 8.27 -6.71
CA SER A 64 6.42 8.57 -7.01
C SER A 64 7.11 9.36 -5.90
N ALA A 65 6.39 10.24 -5.20
CA ALA A 65 6.95 11.04 -4.10
C ALA A 65 7.48 10.17 -2.94
N LEU A 66 7.01 8.93 -2.79
CA LEU A 66 7.55 7.99 -1.80
C LEU A 66 8.99 7.54 -2.14
N LEU A 67 9.43 7.73 -3.38
CA LEU A 67 10.76 7.35 -3.86
C LEU A 67 11.80 8.47 -3.65
N GLU A 68 11.35 9.71 -3.47
CA GLU A 68 12.20 10.92 -3.46
C GLU A 68 13.02 11.11 -2.17
N GLY A 69 12.91 10.21 -1.18
CA GLY A 69 13.66 10.25 0.08
C GLY A 69 14.64 9.09 0.31
N ASP A 70 14.54 8.01 -0.48
CA ASP A 70 15.18 6.72 -0.17
C ASP A 70 16.24 6.29 -1.22
N GLY A 71 16.66 7.19 -2.11
CA GLY A 71 17.68 6.91 -3.13
C GLY A 71 17.22 6.00 -4.26
N ALA A 72 15.91 5.84 -4.44
CA ALA A 72 15.31 4.93 -5.42
C ALA A 72 15.27 5.46 -6.87
N LEU A 73 15.63 6.73 -7.08
CA LEU A 73 15.72 7.35 -8.41
C LEU A 73 17.13 7.95 -8.60
N PRO A 74 17.81 7.70 -9.74
CA PRO A 74 19.01 8.46 -10.08
C PRO A 74 18.62 9.91 -10.32
N GLY A 75 19.33 10.83 -9.66
CA GLY A 75 19.26 12.27 -9.95
C GLY A 75 19.85 12.63 -11.30
#